data_AF-A0A838JVH8-F1
#
_entry.id   AF-A0A838JVH8-F1
#
_cell.length_a   1.000
_cell.length_b   1.000
_cell.length_c   1.000
_cell.angle_alpha   90.00
_cell.angle_beta   90.00
_cell.angle_gamma   90.00
#
_symmetry.space_group_name_H-M   'P 1'
#
loop_
_entity.id
_entity.type
_entity.pdbx_description
1 polymer ?
#
loop_
_entity_poly.entity_id
_entity_poly.type
_entity_poly.pdbx_seq_one_letter_code
_entity_poly.pdbx_strand_id
1 'polypeptide(L)'
;MSAKELLFSIDARAKLKRGVDALADAVKITLGPKGRNVVIDKKFGSPTITKDGVTVAKEIELSDPIENMGAQMVKEVATKTSDLAGDGTTTATVLAQAIFREGLKNVTAGANPMELKR
;
A
#
# COMPACT_ATOMS: atom_id res chain seq x y z
N MET A 1 19.71 6.14 22.23
CA MET A 1 18.96 6.11 20.96
C MET A 1 19.49 4.95 20.13
N SER A 2 18.63 4.14 19.51
CA SER A 2 19.07 3.10 18.57
C SER A 2 19.68 3.74 17.32
N ALA A 3 20.64 3.05 16.70
CA ALA A 3 21.22 3.47 15.43
C ALA A 3 20.15 3.53 14.33
N LYS A 4 20.30 4.45 13.37
CA LYS A 4 19.39 4.62 12.23
C LYS A 4 20.00 4.00 10.98
N GLU A 5 19.20 3.23 10.26
CA GLU A 5 19.54 2.78 8.90
C GLU A 5 19.11 3.83 7.89
N LEU A 6 19.98 4.12 6.92
CA LEU A 6 19.72 5.09 5.86
C LEU A 6 19.85 4.39 4.50
N LEU A 7 18.80 4.51 3.69
CA LEU A 7 18.76 4.06 2.30
C LEU A 7 18.53 5.25 1.39
N PHE A 8 19.12 5.21 0.20
CA PHE A 8 19.09 6.32 -0.73
C PHE A 8 18.63 5.87 -2.12
N SER A 9 18.20 6.85 -2.91
CA SER A 9 17.99 6.71 -4.35
C SER A 9 17.11 5.52 -4.74
N ILE A 10 17.61 4.65 -5.62
CA ILE A 10 16.84 3.55 -6.22
C ILE A 10 16.52 2.49 -5.18
N ASP A 11 17.46 2.16 -4.30
CA ASP A 11 17.28 1.10 -3.30
C ASP A 11 16.18 1.45 -2.30
N ALA A 12 16.16 2.71 -1.83
CA ALA A 12 15.09 3.21 -0.96
C ALA A 12 13.73 3.13 -1.66
N ARG A 13 13.63 3.62 -2.91
CA ARG A 13 12.38 3.62 -3.68
C ARG A 13 11.90 2.21 -4.02
N ALA A 14 12.82 1.29 -4.31
CA ALA A 14 12.49 -0.11 -4.58
C ALA A 14 11.94 -0.82 -3.34
N LYS A 15 12.52 -0.59 -2.15
CA LYS A 15 11.97 -1.09 -0.88
C LYS A 15 10.56 -0.52 -0.62
N LEU A 16 10.40 0.81 -0.71
CA LEU A 16 9.09 1.45 -0.55
C LEU A 16 8.04 0.86 -1.51
N LYS A 17 8.41 0.63 -2.77
CA LYS A 17 7.53 0.03 -3.79
C LYS A 17 7.04 -1.36 -3.39
N ARG A 18 7.92 -2.22 -2.86
CA ARG A 18 7.51 -3.56 -2.39
C ARG A 18 6.48 -3.47 -1.27
N GLY A 19 6.64 -2.51 -0.37
CA GLY A 19 5.64 -2.20 0.65
C GLY A 19 4.28 -1.78 0.09
N VAL A 20 4.29 -0.82 -0.84
CA VAL A 20 3.08 -0.35 -1.53
C VAL A 20 2.39 -1.50 -2.27
N ASP A 21 3.16 -2.32 -2.98
CA ASP A 21 2.63 -3.46 -3.73
C ASP A 21 2.02 -4.51 -2.80
N ALA A 22 2.67 -4.84 -1.68
CA ALA A 22 2.14 -5.82 -0.72
C ALA A 22 0.77 -5.41 -0.17
N LEU A 23 0.60 -4.13 0.22
CA LEU A 23 -0.68 -3.60 0.65
C LEU A 23 -1.71 -3.64 -0.51
N ALA A 24 -1.35 -3.08 -1.66
CA ALA A 24 -2.28 -2.92 -2.77
C ALA A 24 -2.73 -4.28 -3.34
N ASP A 25 -1.83 -5.25 -3.43
CA ASP A 25 -2.15 -6.58 -3.94
C ASP A 25 -3.08 -7.36 -3.02
N ALA A 26 -2.95 -7.18 -1.70
CA ALA A 26 -3.86 -7.76 -0.72
C ALA A 26 -5.26 -7.11 -0.77
N VAL A 27 -5.33 -5.79 -0.93
CA VAL A 27 -6.59 -5.04 -0.86
C VAL A 27 -7.34 -5.07 -2.20
N LYS A 28 -6.65 -5.01 -3.35
CA LYS A 28 -7.30 -4.89 -4.66
C LYS A 28 -8.20 -6.07 -5.04
N ILE A 29 -7.94 -7.27 -4.50
CA ILE A 29 -8.75 -8.44 -4.81
C ILE A 29 -10.16 -8.36 -4.23
N THR A 30 -10.40 -7.47 -3.28
CA THR A 30 -11.73 -7.23 -2.68
C THR A 30 -12.55 -6.19 -3.44
N LEU A 31 -11.99 -5.53 -4.46
CA LEU A 31 -12.64 -4.43 -5.17
C LEU A 31 -13.89 -4.89 -5.96
N GLY A 32 -14.97 -4.13 -5.79
CA GLY A 32 -16.20 -4.24 -6.59
C GLY A 32 -17.13 -5.40 -6.19
N PRO A 33 -18.27 -5.56 -6.88
CA PRO A 33 -19.31 -6.53 -6.51
C PRO A 33 -18.86 -7.99 -6.64
N LYS A 34 -17.79 -8.25 -7.41
CA LYS A 34 -17.18 -9.57 -7.60
C LYS A 34 -15.87 -9.73 -6.82
N GLY A 35 -15.64 -8.90 -5.79
CA GLY A 35 -14.51 -9.02 -4.88
C GLY A 35 -14.39 -10.43 -4.30
N ARG A 36 -13.14 -10.90 -4.19
CA ARG A 36 -12.77 -12.20 -3.62
C ARG A 36 -12.54 -12.08 -2.12
N ASN A 37 -12.66 -13.21 -1.44
CA ASN A 37 -12.42 -13.29 -0.01
C ASN A 37 -10.93 -13.20 0.30
N VAL A 38 -10.61 -12.46 1.36
CA VAL A 38 -9.32 -12.49 2.06
C VAL A 38 -9.53 -13.23 3.37
N VAL A 39 -8.60 -14.12 3.69
CA VAL A 39 -8.58 -14.87 4.95
C VAL A 39 -7.51 -14.27 5.85
N ILE A 40 -7.90 -13.88 7.05
CA ILE A 40 -7.06 -13.21 8.04
C ILE A 40 -6.97 -14.14 9.26
N ASP A 41 -5.75 -14.46 9.65
CA ASP A 41 -5.48 -15.32 10.79
C ASP A 41 -5.90 -14.65 12.12
N LYS A 42 -6.23 -15.48 13.10
CA LYS A 42 -6.52 -15.07 14.48
C LYS A 42 -5.79 -15.98 15.43
N LYS A 43 -5.16 -15.40 16.46
CA LYS A 43 -4.44 -16.17 17.50
C LYS A 43 -5.31 -17.22 18.21
N PHE A 44 -6.63 -17.02 18.25
CA PHE A 44 -7.59 -17.93 18.85
C PHE A 44 -8.85 -18.01 18.00
N GLY A 45 -9.40 -19.22 17.85
CA GLY A 45 -10.63 -19.48 17.11
C GLY A 45 -10.44 -19.59 15.59
N SER A 46 -11.55 -19.41 14.85
CA SER A 46 -11.57 -19.49 13.38
C SER A 46 -11.04 -18.20 12.74
N PRO A 47 -10.41 -18.28 11.55
CA PRO A 47 -9.93 -17.09 10.83
C PRO A 47 -11.09 -16.17 10.41
N THR A 48 -10.80 -14.89 10.25
CA THR A 48 -11.75 -13.94 9.66
C THR A 48 -11.73 -14.10 8.14
N ILE A 49 -12.89 -14.27 7.54
CA ILE A 49 -13.06 -14.22 6.08
C ILE A 49 -13.78 -12.92 5.74
N THR A 50 -13.17 -12.06 4.94
CA THR A 50 -13.73 -10.75 4.61
C THR A 50 -13.56 -10.38 3.14
N LYS A 51 -14.46 -9.55 2.63
CA LYS A 51 -14.36 -8.83 1.35
C LYS A 51 -14.23 -7.32 1.55
N ASP A 52 -14.06 -6.87 2.79
CA ASP A 52 -13.88 -5.46 3.08
C ASP A 52 -12.41 -5.07 2.96
N GLY A 53 -12.08 -4.24 1.97
CA GLY A 53 -10.73 -3.74 1.75
C GLY A 53 -10.19 -2.89 2.90
N VAL A 54 -11.05 -2.22 3.68
CA VAL A 54 -10.63 -1.44 4.86
C VAL A 54 -10.14 -2.38 5.95
N THR A 55 -10.89 -3.44 6.24
CA THR A 55 -10.48 -4.49 7.18
C THR A 55 -9.16 -5.13 6.76
N VAL A 56 -9.01 -5.49 5.47
CA VAL A 56 -7.77 -6.08 4.97
C VAL A 56 -6.58 -5.12 5.13
N ALA A 57 -6.74 -3.85 4.75
CA ALA A 57 -5.67 -2.87 4.84
C ALA A 57 -5.17 -2.65 6.28
N LYS A 58 -6.06 -2.73 7.28
CA LYS A 58 -5.71 -2.56 8.71
C LYS A 58 -4.77 -3.65 9.22
N GLU A 59 -4.90 -4.87 8.72
CA GLU A 59 -4.10 -6.03 9.13
C GLU A 59 -2.73 -6.11 8.43
N ILE A 60 -2.46 -5.24 7.44
CA ILE A 60 -1.17 -5.21 6.76
C ILE A 60 -0.13 -4.46 7.60
N GLU A 61 0.84 -5.24 8.07
CA GLU A 61 2.07 -4.80 8.70
C GLU A 61 3.22 -5.68 8.19
N LEU A 62 4.30 -5.04 7.73
CA LEU A 62 5.44 -5.75 7.14
C LEU A 62 6.62 -5.75 8.10
N SER A 63 7.43 -6.82 8.05
CA SER A 63 8.59 -7.00 8.94
C SER A 63 9.77 -6.10 8.57
N ASP A 64 10.01 -5.83 7.28
CA ASP A 64 11.02 -4.86 6.85
C ASP A 64 10.49 -3.44 7.14
N PRO A 65 11.20 -2.62 7.94
CA PRO A 65 10.71 -1.29 8.33
C PRO A 65 10.46 -0.33 7.17
N ILE A 66 11.24 -0.44 6.08
CA ILE A 66 11.14 0.45 4.92
C ILE A 66 10.00 0.00 4.02
N GLU A 67 9.83 -1.30 3.81
CA GLU A 67 8.64 -1.82 3.14
C GLU A 67 7.39 -1.47 3.93
N ASN A 68 7.39 -1.65 5.25
CA ASN A 68 6.26 -1.27 6.09
C ASN A 68 5.95 0.23 5.98
N MET A 69 6.97 1.09 5.94
CA MET A 69 6.78 2.53 5.72
C MET A 69 6.06 2.82 4.40
N GLY A 70 6.42 2.12 3.32
CA GLY A 70 5.72 2.18 2.03
C GLY A 70 4.25 1.81 2.14
N ALA A 71 3.95 0.70 2.81
CA ALA A 71 2.57 0.25 3.04
C ALA A 71 1.79 1.26 3.90
N GLN A 72 2.36 1.72 5.02
CA GLN A 72 1.67 2.64 5.94
C GLN A 72 1.32 3.98 5.26
N MET A 73 2.19 4.52 4.40
CA MET A 73 1.91 5.77 3.66
C MET A 73 0.65 5.65 2.80
N VAL A 74 0.49 4.55 2.05
CA VAL A 74 -0.68 4.35 1.19
C VAL A 74 -1.92 4.02 2.01
N LYS A 75 -1.77 3.26 3.11
CA LYS A 75 -2.87 2.98 4.05
C LYS A 75 -3.46 4.26 4.62
N GLU A 76 -2.62 5.23 5.00
CA GLU A 76 -3.08 6.49 5.58
C GLU A 76 -3.88 7.32 4.56
N VAL A 77 -3.40 7.43 3.33
CA VAL A 77 -4.10 8.16 2.25
C VAL A 77 -5.44 7.50 1.91
N ALA A 78 -5.46 6.17 1.85
CA ALA A 78 -6.68 5.42 1.55
C ALA A 78 -7.72 5.56 2.67
N THR A 79 -7.29 5.56 3.94
CA THR A 79 -8.17 5.72 5.10
C THR A 79 -8.85 7.09 5.10
N LYS A 80 -8.09 8.17 4.84
CA LYS A 80 -8.64 9.53 4.74
C LYS A 80 -9.71 9.69 3.65
N THR A 81 -9.60 8.91 2.57
CA THR A 81 -10.60 8.91 1.49
C THR A 81 -11.94 8.39 2.03
N SER A 82 -11.92 7.28 2.76
CA SER A 82 -13.13 6.73 3.41
C SER A 82 -13.69 7.66 4.48
N ASP A 83 -12.84 8.30 5.28
CA ASP A 83 -13.29 9.18 6.37
C ASP A 83 -14.06 10.40 5.85
N LEU A 84 -13.69 10.91 4.67
CA LEU A 84 -14.32 12.08 4.05
C LEU A 84 -15.48 11.73 3.11
N ALA A 85 -15.33 10.67 2.31
CA ALA A 85 -16.27 10.31 1.25
C ALA A 85 -17.18 9.13 1.60
N GLY A 86 -16.89 8.39 2.68
CA GLY A 86 -17.64 7.21 3.12
C GLY A 86 -17.32 5.91 2.39
N ASP A 87 -16.56 5.96 1.29
CA ASP A 87 -16.09 4.81 0.50
C ASP A 87 -14.82 5.22 -0.30
N GLY A 88 -14.17 4.27 -0.97
CA GLY A 88 -13.10 4.53 -1.94
C GLY A 88 -11.71 4.11 -1.50
N THR A 89 -11.55 3.51 -0.31
CA THR A 89 -10.24 3.04 0.22
C THR A 89 -9.51 2.14 -0.77
N THR A 90 -10.20 1.12 -1.30
CA THR A 90 -9.60 0.17 -2.24
C THR A 90 -9.22 0.86 -3.55
N THR A 91 -10.10 1.73 -4.07
CA THR A 91 -9.84 2.49 -5.30
C THR A 91 -8.63 3.41 -5.14
N ALA A 92 -8.55 4.17 -4.04
CA ALA A 92 -7.41 5.04 -3.74
C ALA A 92 -6.10 4.25 -3.67
N THR A 93 -6.12 3.07 -3.04
CA THR A 93 -4.96 2.18 -2.94
C THR A 93 -4.50 1.69 -4.31
N VAL A 94 -5.43 1.26 -5.17
CA VAL A 94 -5.12 0.79 -6.53
C VAL A 94 -4.55 1.91 -7.40
N LEU A 95 -5.13 3.12 -7.31
CA LEU A 95 -4.63 4.29 -8.03
C LEU A 95 -3.23 4.67 -7.54
N ALA A 96 -3.00 4.70 -6.22
CA ALA A 96 -1.70 5.01 -5.64
C ALA A 96 -0.61 4.02 -6.11
N GLN A 97 -0.92 2.71 -6.13
CA GLN A 97 -0.01 1.69 -6.65
C GLN A 97 0.36 1.96 -8.12
N ALA A 98 -0.65 2.25 -8.96
CA ALA A 98 -0.43 2.48 -10.39
C ALA A 98 0.41 3.73 -10.65
N ILE A 99 0.06 4.87 -10.01
CA ILE A 99 0.78 6.13 -10.14
C ILE A 99 2.22 5.98 -9.66
N PHE A 100 2.43 5.35 -8.49
CA PHE A 100 3.77 5.18 -7.93
C PHE A 100 4.65 4.29 -8.81
N ARG A 101 4.10 3.18 -9.33
CA ARG A 101 4.81 2.28 -10.23
C ARG A 101 5.26 2.98 -11.51
N GLU A 102 4.35 3.68 -12.19
CA GLU A 102 4.70 4.36 -13.45
C GLU A 102 5.62 5.57 -13.20
N GLY A 103 5.43 6.30 -12.09
CA GLY A 103 6.34 7.37 -11.67
C GLY A 103 7.77 6.86 -11.48
N LEU A 104 7.95 5.77 -10.72
CA LEU A 104 9.27 5.18 -10.49
C LEU A 104 9.93 4.67 -11.78
N LYS A 105 9.15 4.10 -12.69
CA LYS A 105 9.64 3.65 -13.99
C LYS A 105 10.21 4.82 -14.81
N ASN A 106 9.50 5.94 -14.86
CA ASN A 106 9.96 7.14 -15.57
C ASN A 106 11.18 7.79 -14.90
N VAL A 107 11.22 7.84 -13.55
CA VAL A 107 12.40 8.32 -12.81
C VAL A 107 13.63 7.45 -13.11
N THR A 108 13.45 6.14 -13.19
CA THR A 108 14.55 5.21 -13.56
C THR A 108 15.03 5.43 -14.99
N ALA A 109 14.14 5.86 -15.90
CA ALA A 109 14.48 6.23 -17.27
C ALA A 109 15.13 7.63 -17.38
N GLY A 110 15.35 8.34 -16.27
CA GLY A 110 16.00 9.65 -16.24
C GLY A 110 15.06 10.86 -16.22
N ALA A 111 13.74 10.65 -16.13
CA ALA A 111 12.79 11.75 -16.00
C ALA A 111 12.92 12.47 -14.65
N ASN A 112 12.70 13.78 -14.65
CA ASN A 112 12.75 14.60 -13.44
C ASN A 112 11.56 14.30 -12.52
N PRO A 113 11.77 13.81 -11.27
CA PRO A 113 10.66 13.52 -10.35
C PRO A 113 9.79 14.73 -10.02
N MET A 114 10.36 15.94 -10.02
CA MET A 114 9.61 17.17 -9.73
C MET A 114 8.67 17.56 -10.87
N GLU A 115 9.03 17.24 -12.12
CA GLU A 115 8.17 17.46 -13.27
C GLU A 115 7.07 16.41 -13.35
N LEU A 116 7.38 15.15 -13.01
CA LEU A 116 6.37 14.07 -12.96
C LEU A 116 5.29 14.29 -11.88
N LYS A 117 5.63 15.02 -10.81
CA LYS A 117 4.69 15.36 -9.74
C LYS A 117 3.72 16.48 -10.13
N ARG A 118 4.14 17.37 -11.02
CA ARG A 118 3.42 18.60 -11.37
C ARG A 118 2.17 18.31 -12.19
#